data_AF-A0A8S9LUZ6-F1
#
_entry.id   AF-A0A8S9LUZ6-F1
#
_cell.length_a   1.000
_cell.length_b   1.000
_cell.length_c   1.000
_cell.angle_alpha   90.00
_cell.angle_beta   90.00
_cell.angle_gamma   90.00
#
_symmetry.space_group_name_H-M   'P 1'
#
loop_
_entity.id
_entity.type
_entity.pdbx_description
1 polymer ?
#
loop_
_entity_poly.entity_id
_entity_poly.type
_entity_poly.pdbx_seq_one_letter_code
_entity_poly.pdbx_strand_id
1 'polypeptide(L)'
;MTEYESKPTTGVWWDINTCPVPKDYDPSRVRPSIEAALFKLMGPHPVVIYCVGNLEYISRSLLEKISSSGILLKHTPLRLVNHLFYLSFFLPLINT
;
A
#
# COMPACT_ATOMS: atom_id res chain seq x y z
N MET A 1 9.44 -27.63 7.35
CA MET A 1 9.51 -26.17 7.19
C MET A 1 8.98 -25.86 5.81
N THR A 2 7.80 -25.24 5.71
CA THR A 2 7.21 -24.90 4.41
C THR A 2 7.98 -23.72 3.81
N GLU A 3 8.19 -23.72 2.50
CA GLU A 3 8.86 -22.65 1.73
C GLU A 3 8.24 -21.25 1.95
N TYR A 4 7.02 -21.22 2.49
CA TYR A 4 6.29 -20.03 2.92
C TYR A 4 6.99 -19.18 3.99
N GLU A 5 7.67 -19.79 4.96
CA GLU A 5 8.30 -19.05 6.07
C GLU A 5 9.62 -18.37 5.66
N SER A 6 10.21 -18.74 4.53
CA SER A 6 11.47 -18.15 4.06
C SER A 6 11.28 -17.02 3.04
N LYS A 7 10.05 -16.71 2.62
CA LYS A 7 9.81 -15.64 1.64
C LYS A 7 9.82 -14.26 2.31
N PRO A 8 10.49 -13.26 1.70
CA PRO A 8 10.53 -11.91 2.25
C PRO A 8 9.14 -11.28 2.24
N THR A 9 8.85 -10.49 3.28
CA THR A 9 7.63 -9.69 3.35
C THR A 9 7.64 -8.62 2.28
N THR A 10 6.56 -8.53 1.51
CA THR A 10 6.38 -7.46 0.52
C THR A 10 5.72 -6.24 1.16
N GLY A 11 6.36 -5.08 1.03
CA GLY A 11 5.78 -3.79 1.39
C GLY A 11 5.12 -3.14 0.16
N VAL A 12 3.86 -2.72 0.30
CA VAL A 12 3.13 -1.96 -0.71
C VAL A 12 2.89 -0.55 -0.17
N TRP A 13 3.32 0.45 -0.92
CA TRP A 13 3.01 1.85 -0.62
C TRP A 13 2.03 2.38 -1.65
N TRP A 14 0.83 2.70 -1.19
CA TRP A 14 -0.25 3.22 -1.98
C TRP A 14 -0.47 4.69 -1.63
N ASP A 15 -0.20 5.57 -2.59
CA ASP A 15 -0.55 6.99 -2.49
C ASP A 15 -2.03 7.19 -2.86
N ILE A 16 -2.86 7.43 -1.85
CA ILE A 16 -4.31 7.60 -2.03
C ILE A 16 -4.69 8.96 -2.63
N ASN A 17 -3.80 9.95 -2.59
CA ASN A 17 -4.08 11.25 -3.18
C ASN A 17 -3.91 11.23 -4.70
N THR A 18 -2.92 10.50 -5.22
CA THR A 18 -2.69 10.35 -6.67
C THR A 18 -3.46 9.17 -7.27
N CYS A 19 -3.68 8.12 -6.49
CA CYS A 19 -4.43 6.93 -6.89
C CYS A 19 -5.64 6.69 -5.94
N PRO A 20 -6.68 7.53 -5.98
CA PRO A 20 -7.83 7.40 -5.07
C PRO A 20 -8.66 6.13 -5.37
N VAL A 21 -9.46 5.70 -4.38
CA VAL A 21 -10.46 4.64 -4.59
C VAL A 21 -11.53 5.15 -5.57
N PRO A 22 -11.88 4.40 -6.63
CA PRO A 22 -12.95 4.79 -7.54
C PRO A 22 -14.30 4.94 -6.83
N LYS A 23 -15.15 5.84 -7.32
CA LYS A 23 -16.41 6.25 -6.67
C LYS A 23 -17.35 5.07 -6.34
N ASP A 24 -17.40 4.07 -7.20
CA ASP A 24 -18.30 2.92 -7.08
C ASP A 24 -17.58 1.64 -6.62
N TYR A 25 -16.34 1.78 -6.13
CA TYR A 25 -15.53 0.67 -5.65
C TYR A 25 -15.60 0.56 -4.13
N ASP A 26 -15.83 -0.64 -3.61
CA ASP A 26 -15.81 -0.89 -2.17
C ASP A 26 -14.36 -0.81 -1.63
N PRO A 27 -14.03 0.16 -0.76
CA PRO A 27 -12.68 0.33 -0.23
C PRO A 27 -12.17 -0.90 0.53
N SER A 28 -13.07 -1.71 1.10
CA SER A 28 -12.70 -2.95 1.79
C SER A 28 -12.02 -3.95 0.87
N ARG A 29 -12.24 -3.84 -0.45
CA ARG A 29 -11.70 -4.74 -1.48
C ARG A 29 -10.33 -4.32 -2.00
N VAL A 30 -9.78 -3.19 -1.57
CA VAL A 30 -8.44 -2.74 -2.01
C VAL A 30 -7.38 -3.76 -1.61
N ARG A 31 -7.31 -4.14 -0.32
CA ARG A 31 -6.32 -5.12 0.16
C ARG A 31 -6.47 -6.49 -0.51
N PRO A 32 -7.65 -7.14 -0.53
CA PRO A 32 -7.80 -8.42 -1.20
C PRO A 32 -7.39 -8.40 -2.68
N SER A 33 -7.60 -7.27 -3.37
CA SER A 33 -7.21 -7.14 -4.78
C SER A 33 -5.70 -7.03 -4.96
N ILE A 34 -5.01 -6.28 -4.10
CA ILE A 34 -3.55 -6.19 -4.07
C ILE A 34 -2.94 -7.55 -3.73
N GLU A 35 -3.43 -8.21 -2.67
CA GLU A 35 -2.96 -9.53 -2.25
C GLU A 35 -3.18 -10.58 -3.34
N ALA A 36 -4.34 -10.59 -4.01
CA ALA A 36 -4.61 -11.50 -5.12
C ALA A 36 -3.68 -11.26 -6.32
N ALA A 37 -3.33 -10.00 -6.61
CA ALA A 37 -2.38 -9.67 -7.65
C ALA A 37 -0.96 -10.14 -7.29
N LEU A 38 -0.49 -9.87 -6.07
CA LEU A 38 0.81 -10.32 -5.57
C LEU A 38 0.90 -11.85 -5.51
N PHE A 39 -0.17 -12.52 -5.06
CA PHE A 39 -0.24 -13.98 -5.04
C PHE A 39 -0.02 -14.59 -6.43
N LYS A 40 -0.61 -14.01 -7.48
CA LYS A 40 -0.40 -14.49 -8.86
C LYS A 40 1.02 -14.27 -9.37
N LEU A 41 1.69 -13.20 -8.92
CA LEU A 41 3.02 -12.82 -9.39
C LEU A 41 4.15 -13.54 -8.64
N MET A 42 4.00 -13.71 -7.34
CA MET A 42 5.09 -14.09 -6.43
C MET A 42 4.76 -15.36 -5.63
N GLY A 43 3.58 -15.93 -5.87
CA GLY A 43 2.98 -16.93 -5.02
C GLY A 43 2.57 -16.35 -3.67
N PRO A 44 2.23 -17.21 -2.72
CA PRO A 44 1.84 -16.79 -1.39
C PRO A 44 3.05 -16.36 -0.55
N HIS A 45 2.92 -15.21 0.12
CA HIS A 45 3.91 -14.64 1.02
C HIS A 45 3.27 -13.54 1.91
N PRO A 46 3.94 -13.09 2.98
CA PRO A 46 3.45 -11.97 3.78
C PRO A 46 3.42 -10.65 2.99
N VAL A 47 2.38 -9.84 3.21
CA VAL A 47 2.19 -8.52 2.58
C VAL A 47 1.83 -7.50 3.65
N VAL A 48 2.48 -6.34 3.62
CA VAL A 48 2.12 -5.17 4.43
C VAL A 48 1.79 -4.02 3.49
N ILE A 49 0.62 -3.41 3.67
CA ILE A 49 0.13 -2.34 2.79
C ILE A 49 0.02 -1.05 3.59
N TYR A 50 0.64 0.01 3.08
CA TYR A 50 0.59 1.37 3.61
C TYR A 50 -0.24 2.25 2.68
N CYS A 51 -1.31 2.84 3.19
CA CYS A 51 -2.04 3.91 2.53
C CYS A 51 -1.47 5.24 3.01
N VAL A 52 -0.74 5.93 2.14
CA VAL A 52 -0.03 7.17 2.44
C VAL A 52 -0.74 8.33 1.75
N GLY A 53 -0.89 9.44 2.45
CA GLY A 53 -1.41 10.67 1.85
C GLY A 53 -1.83 11.71 2.87
N ASN A 54 -2.24 12.88 2.39
CA ASN A 54 -2.96 13.84 3.20
C ASN A 54 -4.39 13.32 3.44
N LEU A 55 -4.55 12.63 4.57
CA LEU A 55 -5.81 12.02 5.00
C LEU A 55 -6.87 13.04 5.47
N GLU A 56 -6.53 14.32 5.65
CA GLU A 56 -7.52 15.36 6.04
C GLU A 56 -8.54 15.61 4.91
N TYR A 57 -8.14 15.39 3.66
CA TYR A 57 -9.00 15.55 2.48
C TYR A 57 -9.77 14.28 2.12
N ILE A 58 -9.73 13.24 2.97
CA ILE A 58 -10.34 11.95 2.70
C ILE A 58 -11.43 11.71 3.74
N SER A 59 -12.62 11.29 3.28
CA SER A 59 -13.75 11.07 4.19
C SER A 59 -13.41 10.01 5.25
N ARG A 60 -13.76 10.27 6.50
CA ARG A 60 -13.51 9.35 7.63
C ARG A 60 -14.05 7.95 7.37
N SER A 61 -15.26 7.83 6.82
CA SER A 61 -15.88 6.53 6.52
C SER A 61 -15.08 5.70 5.51
N LEU A 62 -14.42 6.35 4.55
CA LEU A 62 -13.50 5.71 3.61
C LEU A 62 -12.25 5.21 4.32
N LEU A 63 -11.63 6.05 5.16
CA LEU A 63 -10.45 5.70 5.94
C LEU A 63 -10.72 4.54 6.91
N GLU A 64 -11.87 4.53 7.56
CA GLU A 64 -12.30 3.44 8.45
C GLU A 64 -12.40 2.11 7.70
N LYS A 65 -13.02 2.10 6.52
CA LYS A 65 -13.11 0.89 5.67
C LYS A 65 -11.75 0.39 5.20
N ILE A 66 -10.84 1.31 4.86
CA ILE A 66 -9.46 0.97 4.47
C ILE A 66 -8.73 0.38 5.67
N SER A 67 -8.77 1.05 6.84
CA SER A 67 -8.12 0.60 8.06
C SER A 67 -8.65 -0.75 8.56
N SER A 68 -9.97 -0.96 8.52
CA SER A 68 -10.59 -2.21 8.95
C SER A 68 -10.20 -3.41 8.07
N SER A 69 -9.74 -3.18 6.84
CA SER A 69 -9.18 -4.23 5.99
C SER A 69 -7.77 -4.66 6.40
N GLY A 70 -7.12 -3.93 7.30
CA GLY A 70 -5.73 -4.17 7.72
C GLY A 70 -4.69 -3.35 6.94
N ILE A 71 -5.12 -2.36 6.15
CA ILE A 71 -4.21 -1.40 5.51
C ILE A 71 -3.79 -0.34 6.53
N LEU A 72 -2.50 -0.07 6.62
CA LEU A 72 -1.93 0.89 7.55
C LEU A 72 -2.03 2.30 6.99
N LEU A 73 -2.84 3.14 7.62
CA LEU A 73 -2.97 4.56 7.27
C LEU A 73 -1.75 5.36 7.75
N LYS A 74 -1.17 6.17 6.87
CA LYS A 74 -0.06 7.08 7.17
C LYS A 74 -0.39 8.48 6.67
N HIS A 75 -0.70 9.37 7.62
CA HIS A 75 -0.97 10.77 7.31
C HIS A 75 0.32 11.52 6.99
N THR A 76 0.36 12.16 5.83
CA THR A 76 1.48 12.98 5.37
C THR A 76 0.96 14.35 4.93
N PRO A 77 1.09 15.41 5.75
CA PRO A 77 0.52 16.73 5.47
C PRO A 77 1.25 17.50 4.35
N LEU A 78 2.44 17.06 3.94
CA LEU A 78 3.27 17.72 2.93
C LEU A 78 3.21 17.02 1.56
N ARG A 79 3.11 17.81 0.49
CA ARG A 79 3.31 17.39 -0.92
C ARG A 79 4.74 16.92 -1.27
N LEU A 80 5.65 16.82 -0.28
CA LEU A 80 7.05 16.40 -0.50
C LEU A 80 7.22 14.88 -0.67
N VAL A 81 6.16 14.10 -0.48
CA VAL A 81 6.15 12.63 -0.66
C VAL A 81 6.61 12.25 -2.08
N ASN A 82 6.23 13.04 -3.10
CA ASN A 82 6.61 12.79 -4.48
C ASN A 82 8.11 12.95 -4.76
N HIS A 83 8.89 13.59 -3.89
CA HIS A 83 10.34 13.73 -4.10
C HIS A 83 11.15 12.80 -3.20
N LEU A 84 10.70 12.52 -1.98
CA LEU A 84 11.46 11.70 -1.02
C LEU A 84 11.18 10.19 -1.13
N PHE A 85 9.99 9.79 -1.60
CA PHE A 85 9.70 8.37 -1.86
C PHE A 85 10.37 7.90 -3.16
N TYR A 86 10.42 8.71 -4.22
CA TYR A 86 11.19 8.32 -5.43
C TYR A 86 12.69 8.11 -5.13
N LEU A 87 13.28 8.94 -4.24
CA LEU A 87 14.71 8.87 -3.93
C LEU A 87 15.09 7.66 -3.06
N SER A 88 14.18 7.15 -2.21
CA SER A 88 14.45 5.98 -1.36
C SER A 88 14.20 4.63 -2.07
N PHE A 89 13.41 4.61 -3.15
CA PHE A 89 13.09 3.39 -3.89
C PHE A 89 14.06 3.09 -5.07
N PHE A 90 14.75 4.08 -5.62
CA PHE A 90 15.71 3.84 -6.71
C PHE A 90 17.17 3.67 -6.26
N LEU A 91 17.55 4.11 -5.07
CA LEU A 91 18.96 3.98 -4.62
C LEU A 91 19.44 2.55 -4.35
N PRO A 92 18.62 1.55 -3.96
CA PRO A 92 19.10 0.17 -3.86
C PRO A 92 19.06 -0.60 -5.19
N LEU A 93 18.51 -0.03 -6.28
CA LEU A 93 18.42 -0.69 -7.59
C LEU A 93 19.51 -0.28 -8.60
N ILE A 94 20.47 0.57 -8.18
CA ILE A 94 21.61 0.99 -9.02
C ILE A 94 22.95 0.44 -8.46
N ASN A 95 22.93 -0.27 -7.32
CA ASN A 95 24.12 -0.87 -6.73
C ASN A 95 23.87 -2.32 -6.31
N THR A 96 23.66 -3.20 -7.28
CA THR A 96 24.10 -4.60 -7.18
C THR A 96 24.30 -5.18 -8.57
#